data_AF-A0AA86W2L1-F1
#
_entry.id   AF-A0AA86W2L1-F1
#
_cell.length_a   1.000
_cell.length_b   1.000
_cell.length_c   1.000
_cell.angle_alpha   90.00
_cell.angle_beta   90.00
_cell.angle_gamma   90.00
#
_symmetry.space_group_name_H-M   'P 1'
#
loop_
_entity.id
_entity.type
_entity.pdbx_description
1 polymer ?
#
loop_
_entity_poly.entity_id
_entity_poly.type
_entity_poly.pdbx_seq_one_letter_code
_entity_poly.pdbx_strand_id
1 'polypeptide(L)'
;MELHRRQDQSLSQRKGQKRKLDQEHHDERQISAVPPTADERAALLSDVAEQVSILESTFTWNEADRSAAKRATHALADLAKNEEVVNVIVEGDAVPALVKHLQAPPMSDRVQKPLPFEHEVEKGSAFALGLLAVKVGLAKYSL
;
A
#
# COMPACT_ATOMS: atom_id res chain seq x y z
N MET A 1 39.35 -54.71 -5.89
CA MET A 1 39.96 -54.69 -4.55
C MET A 1 39.57 -53.39 -3.88
N GLU A 2 38.64 -53.52 -2.92
CA GLU A 2 38.39 -52.65 -1.75
C GLU A 2 39.70 -52.25 -1.04
N LEU A 3 39.87 -51.24 -0.15
CA LEU A 3 39.06 -50.18 0.47
C LEU A 3 40.00 -49.30 1.35
N HIS A 4 39.56 -48.07 1.66
CA HIS A 4 39.86 -47.24 2.86
C HIS A 4 41.24 -46.57 3.07
N ARG A 5 41.26 -45.22 3.21
CA ARG A 5 41.20 -44.50 4.52
C ARG A 5 41.31 -42.95 4.40
N ARG A 6 40.23 -42.26 4.83
CA ARG A 6 40.05 -40.95 5.57
C ARG A 6 41.30 -40.05 5.76
N GLN A 7 41.32 -38.71 5.72
CA GLN A 7 40.45 -37.57 6.14
C GLN A 7 41.13 -36.32 5.50
N ASP A 8 40.46 -35.22 5.13
CA ASP A 8 40.21 -34.11 6.07
C ASP A 8 39.26 -33.04 5.49
N GLN A 9 38.62 -32.36 6.42
CA GLN A 9 37.61 -31.31 6.34
C GLN A 9 38.02 -30.09 5.52
N SER A 10 37.09 -29.50 4.76
CA SER A 10 36.84 -28.07 4.91
C SER A 10 35.42 -27.71 4.48
N LEU A 11 34.80 -26.96 5.38
CA LEU A 11 33.45 -26.46 5.37
C LEU A 11 33.35 -25.27 4.40
N SER A 12 32.30 -25.21 3.60
CA SER A 12 31.34 -24.10 3.55
C SER A 12 30.56 -24.16 2.23
N GLN A 13 29.51 -24.97 2.19
CA GLN A 13 28.39 -24.70 1.29
C GLN A 13 27.78 -23.37 1.74
N ARG A 14 28.19 -22.25 1.14
CA ARG A 14 27.46 -20.97 1.25
C ARG A 14 26.16 -21.08 0.44
N LYS A 15 25.24 -21.88 0.98
CA LYS A 15 23.83 -21.92 0.64
C LYS A 15 23.27 -20.57 1.07
N GLY A 16 23.01 -19.68 0.11
CA GLY A 16 22.35 -18.40 0.38
C GLY A 16 21.04 -18.65 1.11
N GLN A 17 20.99 -18.25 2.38
CA GLN A 17 19.76 -18.16 3.16
C GLN A 17 18.85 -17.14 2.48
N LYS A 18 17.84 -17.63 1.75
CA LYS A 18 16.68 -16.81 1.39
C LYS A 18 15.97 -16.45 2.69
N ARG A 19 16.18 -15.23 3.16
CA ARG A 19 15.37 -14.62 4.23
C ARG A 19 13.93 -14.63 3.72
N LYS A 20 13.04 -15.38 4.39
CA LYS A 20 11.60 -15.18 4.22
C LYS A 20 11.28 -13.85 4.91
N LEU A 21 10.78 -12.89 4.14
CA LEU A 21 10.09 -11.74 4.71
C LEU A 21 8.69 -12.27 5.07
N ASP A 22 8.54 -12.77 6.29
CA ASP A 22 7.21 -13.02 6.85
C ASP A 22 6.62 -11.63 7.16
N GLN A 23 5.99 -11.02 6.16
CA GLN A 23 5.10 -9.89 6.39
C GLN A 23 3.76 -10.47 6.85
N GLU A 24 3.72 -10.91 8.11
CA GLU A 24 2.48 -11.24 8.80
C GLU A 24 1.76 -9.92 9.12
N HIS A 25 0.82 -9.53 8.28
CA HIS A 25 -0.26 -8.63 8.68
C HIS A 25 -1.57 -9.28 8.23
N HIS A 26 -1.98 -10.29 9.00
CA HIS A 26 -3.32 -10.85 8.96
C HIS A 26 -3.89 -10.75 10.37
N ASP A 27 -4.21 -9.53 10.80
CA ASP A 27 -5.12 -9.32 11.93
C ASP A 27 -6.54 -9.27 11.36
N GLU A 28 -7.10 -10.44 11.07
CA GLU A 28 -8.53 -10.65 10.89
C GLU A 28 -9.23 -10.50 12.24
N ARG A 29 -9.33 -9.27 12.75
CA ARG A 29 -10.20 -8.97 13.88
C ARG A 29 -11.57 -8.60 13.35
N GLN A 30 -12.43 -9.60 13.15
CA GLN A 30 -13.87 -9.41 13.06
C GLN A 30 -14.39 -8.86 14.39
N ILE A 31 -14.30 -7.55 14.56
CA ILE A 31 -15.10 -6.82 15.54
C ILE A 31 -16.34 -6.37 14.76
N SER A 32 -17.52 -6.75 15.23
CA SER A 32 -18.78 -6.14 14.81
C SER A 32 -18.65 -4.61 14.98
N ALA A 33 -18.32 -3.90 13.90
CA ALA A 33 -17.89 -2.52 13.96
C ALA A 33 -19.10 -1.63 14.19
N VAL A 34 -19.12 -0.96 15.34
CA VAL A 34 -20.04 0.14 15.61
C VAL A 34 -19.68 1.26 14.63
N PRO A 35 -20.66 1.90 13.95
CA PRO A 35 -20.38 3.02 13.07
C PRO A 35 -19.68 4.15 13.85
N PRO A 36 -18.72 4.87 13.24
CA PRO A 36 -17.96 5.90 13.91
C PRO A 36 -18.87 7.00 14.46
N THR A 37 -18.57 7.48 15.66
CA THR A 37 -19.21 8.66 16.24
C THR A 37 -18.93 9.90 15.38
N ALA A 38 -19.69 10.98 15.59
CA ALA A 38 -19.51 12.21 14.80
C ALA A 38 -18.10 12.80 14.94
N ASP A 39 -17.52 12.76 16.14
CA ASP A 39 -16.17 13.27 16.42
C ASP A 39 -15.10 12.39 15.75
N GLU A 40 -15.24 11.05 15.83
CA GLU A 40 -14.34 10.11 15.14
C GLU A 40 -14.42 10.28 13.62
N ARG A 41 -15.62 10.47 13.08
CA ARG A 41 -15.82 10.71 11.65
C ARG A 41 -15.15 12.01 11.19
N ALA A 42 -15.20 13.07 12.00
CA ALA A 42 -14.53 14.33 11.69
C ALA A 42 -13.00 14.18 11.71
N ALA A 43 -12.46 13.44 12.68
CA ALA A 43 -11.03 13.11 12.73
C ALA A 43 -10.60 12.28 11.51
N LEU A 44 -11.37 11.26 11.15
CA LEU A 44 -11.12 10.43 9.96
C LEU A 44 -11.15 11.25 8.67
N LEU A 45 -12.09 12.19 8.53
CA LEU A 45 -12.12 13.10 7.38
C LEU A 45 -10.87 13.99 7.33
N SER A 46 -10.41 14.48 8.47
CA SER A 46 -9.16 15.26 8.55
C SER A 46 -7.96 14.42 8.11
N ASP A 47 -7.85 13.19 8.60
CA ASP A 47 -6.76 12.26 8.25
C ASP A 47 -6.78 11.93 6.75
N VAL A 48 -7.96 11.65 6.19
CA VAL A 48 -8.14 11.41 4.75
C VAL A 48 -7.73 12.65 3.95
N ALA A 49 -8.20 13.84 4.34
CA ALA A 49 -7.88 15.09 3.66
C ALA A 49 -6.36 15.36 3.65
N GLU A 50 -5.66 15.04 4.73
CA GLU A 50 -4.19 15.12 4.78
C GLU A 50 -3.55 14.19 3.75
N GLN A 51 -3.97 12.92 3.70
CA GLN A 51 -3.41 11.96 2.73
C GLN A 51 -3.70 12.38 1.29
N VAL A 52 -4.90 12.90 1.02
CA VAL A 52 -5.28 13.42 -0.30
C VAL A 52 -4.43 14.63 -0.68
N SER A 53 -4.24 15.59 0.22
CA SER A 53 -3.37 16.73 -0.01
C SER A 53 -1.92 16.31 -0.31
N ILE A 54 -1.42 15.26 0.33
CA ILE A 54 -0.10 14.69 0.03
C ILE A 54 -0.11 14.13 -1.39
N LEU A 55 -1.08 13.29 -1.77
CA LEU A 55 -1.17 12.72 -3.12
C LEU A 55 -1.26 13.81 -4.19
N GLU A 56 -2.04 14.86 -3.96
CA GLU A 56 -2.21 15.93 -4.94
C GLU A 56 -0.92 16.70 -5.22
N SER A 57 -0.11 16.92 -4.17
CA SER A 57 1.13 17.70 -4.22
C SER A 57 2.39 16.91 -4.60
N THR A 58 2.34 15.57 -4.56
CA THR A 58 3.53 14.70 -4.72
C THR A 58 3.59 13.91 -6.04
N PHE A 59 2.98 14.45 -7.11
CA PHE A 59 2.97 13.80 -8.43
C PHE A 59 4.23 14.11 -9.26
N THR A 60 5.40 13.71 -8.75
CA THR A 60 6.71 13.88 -9.43
C THR A 60 7.60 12.65 -9.25
N TRP A 61 8.76 12.62 -9.94
CA TRP A 61 9.79 11.59 -9.76
C TRP A 61 10.81 11.91 -8.65
N ASN A 62 10.59 12.97 -7.86
CA ASN A 62 11.42 13.24 -6.69
C ASN A 62 11.27 12.12 -5.65
N GLU A 63 12.37 11.67 -5.06
CA GLU A 63 12.35 10.56 -4.11
C GLU A 63 11.48 10.86 -2.88
N ALA A 64 11.56 12.10 -2.36
CA ALA A 64 10.75 12.51 -1.23
C ALA A 64 9.25 12.46 -1.57
N ASP A 65 8.87 12.98 -2.74
CA ASP A 65 7.49 12.99 -3.22
C ASP A 65 6.97 11.56 -3.42
N ARG A 66 7.74 10.71 -4.11
CA ARG A 66 7.38 9.30 -4.31
C ARG A 66 7.27 8.53 -2.99
N SER A 67 8.16 8.79 -2.04
CA SER A 67 8.09 8.18 -0.71
C SER A 67 6.82 8.63 0.05
N ALA A 68 6.46 9.91 -0.07
CA ALA A 68 5.29 10.48 0.59
C ALA A 68 3.99 9.95 -0.04
N ALA A 69 3.92 9.92 -1.37
CA ALA A 69 2.82 9.32 -2.10
C ALA A 69 2.64 7.84 -1.73
N LYS A 70 3.73 7.06 -1.67
CA LYS A 70 3.68 5.67 -1.23
C LYS A 70 3.08 5.53 0.17
N ARG A 71 3.53 6.34 1.14
CA ARG A 71 2.97 6.32 2.50
C ARG A 71 1.49 6.69 2.52
N ALA A 72 1.09 7.73 1.79
CA ALA A 72 -0.30 8.16 1.70
C ALA A 72 -1.21 7.07 1.11
N THR A 73 -0.77 6.39 0.03
CA THR A 73 -1.53 5.26 -0.52
C THR A 73 -1.70 4.10 0.47
N HIS A 74 -0.67 3.82 1.28
CA HIS A 74 -0.73 2.78 2.30
C HIS A 74 -1.67 3.16 3.45
N ALA A 75 -1.60 4.40 3.93
CA ALA A 75 -2.49 4.90 4.97
C ALA A 75 -3.97 4.82 4.54
N LEU A 76 -4.29 5.23 3.31
CA LEU A 76 -5.64 5.11 2.76
C LEU A 76 -6.09 3.65 2.63
N ALA A 77 -5.18 2.75 2.22
CA ALA A 77 -5.48 1.32 2.16
C ALA A 77 -5.74 0.71 3.55
N ASP A 78 -4.97 1.12 4.57
CA ASP A 78 -5.16 0.67 5.95
C ASP A 78 -6.51 1.13 6.52
N LEU A 79 -6.90 2.38 6.28
CA LEU A 79 -8.22 2.89 6.64
C LEU A 79 -9.35 2.12 5.93
N ALA A 80 -9.16 1.81 4.65
CA ALA A 80 -10.14 1.10 3.83
C ALA A 80 -10.34 -0.38 4.23
N LYS A 81 -9.52 -0.94 5.13
CA LYS A 81 -9.77 -2.27 5.73
C LYS A 81 -11.02 -2.28 6.61
N ASN A 82 -11.40 -1.11 7.16
CA ASN A 82 -12.65 -0.97 7.89
C ASN A 82 -13.76 -0.49 6.93
N GLU A 83 -14.73 -1.35 6.66
CA GLU A 83 -15.81 -1.07 5.73
C GLU A 83 -16.65 0.17 6.08
N GLU A 84 -16.76 0.51 7.36
CA GLU A 84 -17.55 1.67 7.82
C GLU A 84 -16.82 3.00 7.53
N VAL A 85 -15.51 2.94 7.28
CA VAL A 85 -14.68 4.11 6.95
C VAL A 85 -14.62 4.35 5.44
N VAL A 86 -14.96 3.37 4.61
CA VAL A 86 -14.90 3.46 3.13
C VAL A 86 -15.69 4.67 2.60
N ASN A 87 -16.90 4.91 3.12
CA ASN A 87 -17.70 6.07 2.70
C ASN A 87 -17.02 7.39 3.05
N VAL A 88 -16.37 7.47 4.22
CA VAL A 88 -15.62 8.65 4.65
C VAL A 88 -14.43 8.93 3.73
N ILE A 89 -13.73 7.88 3.29
CA ILE A 89 -12.62 7.98 2.35
C ILE A 89 -13.09 8.52 0.98
N VAL A 90 -14.25 8.05 0.51
CA VAL A 90 -14.84 8.51 -0.77
C VAL A 90 -15.31 9.96 -0.67
N GLU A 91 -15.95 10.33 0.44
CA GLU A 91 -16.38 11.72 0.70
C GLU A 91 -15.20 12.70 0.81
N GLY A 92 -14.05 12.23 1.30
CA GLY A 92 -12.81 13.01 1.35
C GLY A 92 -12.06 13.10 0.02
N ASP A 93 -12.70 12.82 -1.12
CA ASP A 93 -12.12 12.90 -2.47
C ASP A 93 -10.85 12.05 -2.70
N ALA A 94 -10.67 10.97 -1.95
CA ALA A 94 -9.52 10.09 -2.13
C ALA A 94 -9.52 9.35 -3.46
N VAL A 95 -10.69 9.05 -4.04
CA VAL A 95 -10.80 8.27 -5.28
C VAL A 95 -10.14 8.99 -6.47
N PRO A 96 -10.48 10.25 -6.81
CA PRO A 96 -9.78 11.00 -7.84
C PRO A 96 -8.26 11.07 -7.62
N ALA A 97 -7.82 11.29 -6.39
CA ALA A 97 -6.40 11.39 -6.05
C ALA A 97 -5.65 10.05 -6.28
N LEU A 98 -6.23 8.93 -5.86
CA LEU A 98 -5.68 7.59 -6.10
C LEU A 98 -5.68 7.25 -7.60
N VAL A 99 -6.72 7.61 -8.35
CA VAL A 99 -6.80 7.38 -9.80
C VAL A 99 -5.70 8.14 -10.55
N LYS A 100 -5.37 9.37 -10.14
CA LYS A 100 -4.24 10.14 -10.69
C LYS A 100 -2.92 9.39 -10.55
N HIS A 101 -2.71 8.73 -9.41
CA HIS A 101 -1.49 7.97 -9.10
C HIS A 101 -1.46 6.54 -9.67
N LEU A 102 -2.48 6.11 -10.42
CA LEU A 102 -2.36 4.91 -11.28
C LEU A 102 -1.44 5.13 -12.48
N GLN A 103 -1.23 6.39 -12.85
CA GLN A 103 -0.33 6.77 -13.92
C GLN A 103 1.03 7.16 -13.35
N ALA A 104 2.09 6.84 -14.10
CA ALA A 104 3.41 7.33 -13.80
C ALA A 104 3.47 8.86 -13.94
N PRO A 105 4.19 9.58 -13.05
CA PRO A 105 4.44 11.01 -13.23
C PRO A 105 5.12 11.31 -14.57
N PRO A 106 4.91 12.50 -15.16
CA PRO A 106 5.57 12.88 -16.40
C PRO A 106 7.09 12.74 -16.30
N MET A 107 7.66 12.00 -17.25
CA MET A 107 9.08 11.73 -17.27
C MET A 107 9.82 12.90 -17.90
N SER A 108 10.82 13.44 -17.22
CA SER A 108 11.76 14.39 -17.80
C SER A 108 13.06 13.66 -18.16
N ASP A 109 13.74 14.07 -19.23
CA ASP A 109 15.03 13.48 -19.67
C ASP A 109 16.13 13.50 -18.59
N ARG A 110 15.91 14.26 -17.50
CA ARG A 110 16.83 14.42 -16.37
C ARG A 110 16.67 13.35 -15.28
N VAL A 111 15.65 12.50 -15.36
CA VAL A 111 15.42 11.48 -14.32
C VAL A 111 16.35 10.28 -14.57
N GLN A 112 17.34 10.12 -13.68
CA GLN A 112 18.28 9.00 -13.75
C GLN A 112 17.60 7.71 -13.25
N LYS A 113 17.91 6.58 -13.90
CA LYS A 113 17.45 5.25 -13.48
C LYS A 113 18.38 4.65 -12.42
N PRO A 114 17.86 3.81 -11.49
CA PRO A 114 16.47 3.34 -11.38
C PRO A 114 15.55 4.41 -10.80
N LEU A 115 14.27 4.36 -11.17
CA LEU A 115 13.30 5.34 -10.70
C LEU A 115 12.94 5.08 -9.23
N PRO A 116 12.84 6.14 -8.39
CA PRO A 116 12.49 5.97 -7.00
C PRO A 116 11.05 5.45 -6.88
N PHE A 117 10.88 4.33 -6.16
CA PHE A 117 9.59 3.68 -5.92
C PHE A 117 8.81 3.41 -7.21
N GLU A 118 9.51 3.02 -8.28
CA GLU A 118 8.88 2.65 -9.55
C GLU A 118 7.79 1.59 -9.31
N HIS A 119 6.58 1.84 -9.80
CA HIS A 119 5.39 0.97 -9.66
C HIS A 119 4.84 0.79 -8.25
N GLU A 120 5.57 1.15 -7.19
CA GLU A 120 5.14 0.95 -5.80
C GLU A 120 3.95 1.87 -5.45
N VAL A 121 3.95 3.11 -5.92
CA VAL A 121 2.84 4.06 -5.69
C VAL A 121 1.62 3.66 -6.52
N GLU A 122 1.84 3.24 -7.76
CA GLU A 122 0.79 2.78 -8.68
C GLU A 122 0.12 1.52 -8.12
N LYS A 123 0.93 0.58 -7.62
CA LYS A 123 0.46 -0.64 -6.95
C LYS A 123 -0.31 -0.31 -5.67
N GLY A 124 0.19 0.58 -4.84
CA GLY A 124 -0.49 1.04 -3.63
C GLY A 124 -1.84 1.68 -3.93
N SER A 125 -1.88 2.53 -4.96
CA SER A 125 -3.10 3.20 -5.42
C SER A 125 -4.13 2.20 -5.93
N ALA A 126 -3.71 1.25 -6.77
CA ALA A 126 -4.57 0.19 -7.29
C ALA A 126 -5.12 -0.71 -6.16
N PHE A 127 -4.27 -1.04 -5.18
CA PHE A 127 -4.68 -1.84 -4.03
C PHE A 127 -5.73 -1.12 -3.17
N ALA A 128 -5.49 0.16 -2.82
CA ALA A 128 -6.45 0.98 -2.08
C ALA A 128 -7.79 1.10 -2.82
N LEU A 129 -7.76 1.37 -4.14
CA LEU A 129 -8.96 1.40 -4.98
C LEU A 129 -9.70 0.05 -5.01
N GLY A 130 -8.95 -1.05 -5.02
CA GLY A 130 -9.50 -2.40 -4.91
C GLY A 130 -10.32 -2.59 -3.63
N LEU A 131 -9.80 -2.14 -2.48
CA LEU A 131 -10.52 -2.20 -1.20
C LEU A 131 -11.79 -1.33 -1.21
N LEU A 132 -11.71 -0.11 -1.76
CA LEU A 132 -12.86 0.80 -1.86
C LEU A 132 -13.97 0.24 -2.77
N ALA A 133 -13.59 -0.46 -3.84
CA ALA A 133 -14.54 -1.01 -4.82
C ALA A 133 -15.42 -2.16 -4.29
N VAL A 134 -14.98 -2.86 -3.23
CA VAL A 134 -15.74 -3.99 -2.66
C VAL A 134 -17.10 -3.54 -2.09
N LYS A 135 -17.20 -2.31 -1.55
CA LYS A 135 -18.45 -1.77 -0.97
C LYS A 135 -19.41 -1.20 -2.03
N VAL A 136 -18.88 -0.50 -3.03
CA VAL A 136 -19.71 0.21 -4.04
C VAL A 136 -20.48 -0.77 -4.95
N GLY A 137 -19.97 -2.00 -5.13
CA GLY A 137 -20.64 -3.05 -5.89
C GLY A 137 -21.79 -3.72 -5.15
N LEU A 138 -21.73 -3.85 -3.81
CA LEU A 138 -22.71 -4.59 -3.02
C LEU A 138 -23.97 -3.78 -2.69
N ALA A 139 -23.86 -2.45 -2.60
CA ALA A 139 -25.01 -1.58 -2.33
C ALA A 139 -26.00 -1.47 -3.51
N LYS A 140 -25.60 -1.84 -4.74
CA LYS A 140 -26.47 -1.77 -5.92
C LYS A 140 -27.40 -2.98 -6.09
N TYR A 141 -27.28 -4.01 -5.25
CA TYR A 141 -28.09 -5.24 -5.33
C TYR A 141 -29.00 -5.45 -4.11
N SER A 142 -29.19 -4.42 -3.27
CA SER A 142 -30.19 -4.44 -2.20
C SER A 142 -31.37 -3.53 -2.60
N LEU A 143 -32.22 -4.06 -3.48
CA LEU A 143 -33.56 -3.54 -3.79
C LEU A 143 -34.58 -4.64 -3.53
#